data_AF-A0A816QYE6-F1
#
_entry.id   AF-A0A816QYE6-F1
#
_cell.length_a   1.000
_cell.length_b   1.000
_cell.length_c   1.000
_cell.angle_alpha   90.00
_cell.angle_beta   90.00
_cell.angle_gamma   90.00
#
_symmetry.space_group_name_H-M   'P 1'
#
loop_
_entity.id
_entity.type
_entity.pdbx_description
1 polymer ?
#
loop_
_entity_poly.entity_id
_entity_poly.type
_entity_poly.pdbx_seq_one_letter_code
_entity_poly.pdbx_strand_id
1 'polypeptide(L)'
;MDDDLDFCLNELINDQGHEQDMVMGRMRQEQEDNESKFEMMACDAVDKVDRHEEEIRGKCFQIKGEINGHMRFLEKELMELLQQSATDASMQRLRGTTNIFDVLRRWRERDSSRAKFQDVIDQISHCCNDFYSHVGKTLTDCIYGRSCSVADDYNNELQQLIEHLLAFANDPEISLDKQSFVNHVYATRARLMRVMVDLRSLRDSAAHTHDLRRDAERVHDICQLSRREFELKHKAALSQHEAESMHLVSVLQILALASKNAGEFDKRRKQAEQRMLDDRRKFSTRKTPVIDGHIDTLSNNSLSMTVSFWNNDKLLKPEEWSISMSTIKKEFCSQICNHYQIDQSSNKFEVIKVVQENDHNNRDIFVVHTLVHPPHAETVTKELMTNDTRSYCLVQKLESTLKHAVRLITLGHFGMEVMNPKWNRIYGHVLGEPGSTFWSGPIDRGGKPYFCPKGWKRYSLKVADNEAEFDRLWGTWHIVYHGTKGEFVGAILQSGLKVSTSGCYLKRPSVYVSPSIEYCAHPRYSRIWQKPGSGKYHQLVFQCRVNPRVVSNKNVHPETLLRDKTVLIDPNFTNKELEWVIPSANREDEYITDDIVCYGLMIRSSDEHPDKLSSSHWWSVSHCWP
;
A
#
# COMPACT_ATOMS: atom_id res chain seq x y z
N MET A 1 -9.50 55.18 -55.66
CA MET A 1 -9.41 53.79 -56.13
C MET A 1 -8.07 53.21 -55.76
N ASP A 2 -6.96 53.77 -56.25
CA ASP A 2 -5.63 53.28 -55.90
C ASP A 2 -5.33 53.47 -54.40
N ASP A 3 -5.65 54.63 -53.82
CA ASP A 3 -5.53 54.88 -52.37
C ASP A 3 -6.37 53.90 -51.51
N ASP A 4 -7.55 53.51 -52.00
CA ASP A 4 -8.44 52.56 -51.32
C ASP A 4 -7.85 51.13 -51.38
N LEU A 5 -7.13 50.80 -52.48
CA LEU A 5 -6.51 49.50 -52.68
C LEU A 5 -5.30 49.32 -51.78
N ASP A 6 -4.42 50.32 -51.70
CA ASP A 6 -3.27 50.32 -50.80
C ASP A 6 -3.71 50.31 -49.33
N PHE A 7 -4.81 50.99 -48.97
CA PHE A 7 -5.38 50.88 -47.63
C PHE A 7 -5.82 49.44 -47.31
N CYS A 8 -6.62 48.82 -48.17
CA CYS A 8 -7.07 47.42 -48.02
C CYS A 8 -5.89 46.44 -47.95
N LEU A 9 -4.85 46.63 -48.76
CA LEU A 9 -3.67 45.75 -48.77
C LEU A 9 -2.89 45.85 -47.46
N ASN A 10 -2.75 47.06 -46.91
CA ASN A 10 -2.05 47.27 -45.65
C ASN A 10 -2.86 46.74 -44.45
N GLU A 11 -4.19 46.87 -44.41
CA GLU A 11 -5.00 46.19 -43.38
C GLU A 11 -4.81 44.67 -43.46
N LEU A 12 -4.92 44.07 -44.65
CA LEU A 12 -4.77 42.61 -44.82
C LEU A 12 -3.40 42.08 -44.37
N ILE A 13 -2.32 42.82 -44.64
CA ILE A 13 -0.95 42.47 -44.22
C ILE A 13 -0.79 42.62 -42.69
N ASN A 14 -1.36 43.67 -42.08
CA ASN A 14 -1.31 43.86 -40.63
C ASN A 14 -2.12 42.79 -39.88
N ASP A 15 -3.31 42.43 -40.37
CA ASP A 15 -4.14 41.39 -39.79
C ASP A 15 -3.46 40.01 -39.86
N GLN A 16 -2.85 39.66 -41.00
CA GLN A 16 -2.07 38.42 -41.13
C GLN A 16 -0.85 38.40 -40.20
N GLY A 17 -0.13 39.51 -40.07
CA GLY A 17 0.98 39.63 -39.11
C GLY A 17 0.52 39.46 -37.66
N HIS A 18 -0.60 40.08 -37.28
CA HIS A 18 -1.18 39.97 -35.94
C HIS A 18 -1.69 38.54 -35.66
N GLU A 19 -2.30 37.86 -36.64
CA GLU A 19 -2.69 36.46 -36.47
C GLU A 19 -1.47 35.53 -36.33
N GLN A 20 -0.41 35.75 -37.10
CA GLN A 20 0.86 35.01 -36.97
C GLN A 20 1.51 35.21 -35.59
N ASP A 21 1.59 36.44 -35.09
CA ASP A 21 2.10 36.71 -33.73
C ASP A 21 1.22 36.07 -32.64
N MET A 22 -0.10 36.03 -32.81
CA MET A 22 -1.01 35.29 -31.91
C MET A 22 -0.83 33.77 -31.99
N VAL A 23 -0.47 33.19 -33.14
CA VAL A 23 -0.15 31.75 -33.26
C VAL A 23 1.20 31.46 -32.60
N MET A 24 2.24 32.23 -32.92
CA MET A 24 3.58 32.05 -32.34
C MET A 24 3.61 32.31 -30.82
N GLY A 25 2.81 33.26 -30.33
CA GLY A 25 2.61 33.50 -28.90
C GLY A 25 1.96 32.30 -28.20
N ARG A 26 0.91 31.71 -28.78
CA ARG A 26 0.26 30.50 -28.25
C ARG A 26 1.21 29.30 -28.24
N MET A 27 1.97 29.08 -29.31
CA MET A 27 2.96 27.99 -29.36
C MET A 27 4.08 28.15 -28.33
N ARG A 28 4.52 29.39 -28.04
CA ARG A 28 5.48 29.66 -26.94
C ARG A 28 4.88 29.40 -25.57
N GLN A 29 3.65 29.84 -25.31
CA GLN A 29 2.99 29.55 -24.03
C GLN A 29 2.79 28.04 -23.83
N GLU A 30 2.36 27.31 -24.86
CA GLU A 30 2.23 25.85 -24.80
C GLU A 30 3.59 25.16 -24.61
N GLN A 31 4.69 25.72 -25.13
CA GLN A 31 6.04 25.23 -24.81
C GLN A 31 6.41 25.49 -23.34
N GLU A 32 6.22 26.71 -22.83
CA GLU A 32 6.54 27.07 -21.44
C GLU A 32 5.70 26.25 -20.43
N ASP A 33 4.41 26.05 -20.70
CA ASP A 33 3.51 25.23 -19.89
C ASP A 33 3.94 23.75 -19.88
N ASN A 34 4.40 23.22 -21.02
CA ASN A 34 4.92 21.84 -21.10
C ASN A 34 6.30 21.70 -20.44
N GLU A 35 7.25 22.61 -20.65
CA GLU A 35 8.56 22.58 -19.98
C GLU A 35 8.39 22.64 -18.45
N SER A 36 7.56 23.56 -17.95
CA SER A 36 7.19 23.68 -16.52
C SER A 36 6.57 22.38 -15.96
N LYS A 37 5.68 21.74 -16.72
CA LYS A 37 5.07 20.46 -16.35
C LYS A 37 6.08 19.31 -16.32
N PHE A 38 7.05 19.27 -17.23
CA PHE A 38 8.13 18.28 -17.20
C PHE A 38 9.10 18.51 -16.03
N GLU A 39 9.48 19.76 -15.74
CA GLU A 39 10.30 20.08 -14.56
C GLU A 39 9.60 19.68 -13.25
N MET A 40 8.29 19.95 -13.13
CA MET A 40 7.49 19.53 -11.97
C MET A 40 7.45 18.00 -11.81
N MET A 41 7.30 17.25 -12.91
CA MET A 41 7.32 15.78 -12.88
C MET A 41 8.71 15.22 -12.54
N ALA A 42 9.79 15.85 -12.99
CA ALA A 42 11.15 15.47 -12.62
C ALA A 42 11.43 15.74 -11.13
N CYS A 43 10.99 16.89 -10.61
CA CYS A 43 11.12 17.20 -9.18
C CYS A 43 10.35 16.20 -8.31
N ASP A 44 9.09 15.90 -8.62
CA ASP A 44 8.27 14.91 -7.88
C ASP A 44 8.81 13.47 -7.99
N ALA A 45 9.61 13.14 -9.02
CA ALA A 45 10.35 11.89 -9.09
C ALA A 45 11.53 11.86 -8.11
N VAL A 46 12.38 12.91 -8.09
CA VAL A 46 13.51 13.03 -7.15
C VAL A 46 13.01 13.04 -5.70
N ASP A 47 11.99 13.85 -5.41
CA ASP A 47 11.33 13.94 -4.10
C ASP A 47 10.83 12.57 -3.57
N LYS A 48 10.45 11.64 -4.46
CA LYS A 48 10.04 10.27 -4.09
C LYS A 48 11.24 9.37 -3.78
N VAL A 49 12.33 9.49 -4.54
CA VAL A 49 13.58 8.75 -4.28
C VAL A 49 14.17 9.17 -2.94
N ASP A 50 14.31 10.47 -2.69
CA ASP A 50 14.87 11.02 -1.45
C ASP A 50 14.05 10.57 -0.21
N ARG A 51 12.71 10.64 -0.28
CA ARG A 51 11.83 10.16 0.81
C ARG A 51 11.96 8.67 1.08
N HIS A 52 12.19 7.85 0.05
CA HIS A 52 12.34 6.40 0.21
C HIS A 52 13.75 6.02 0.70
N GLU A 53 14.80 6.74 0.28
CA GLU A 53 16.14 6.62 0.89
C GLU A 53 16.12 6.98 2.39
N GLU A 54 15.37 8.01 2.80
CA GLU A 54 15.22 8.37 4.23
C GLU A 54 14.41 7.33 5.02
N GLU A 55 13.32 6.79 4.44
CA GLU A 55 12.55 5.68 5.04
C GLU A 55 13.40 4.42 5.26
N ILE A 56 14.17 4.02 4.26
CA ILE A 56 15.11 2.88 4.32
C ILE A 56 16.18 3.14 5.38
N ARG A 57 16.73 4.36 5.46
CA ARG A 57 17.70 4.75 6.48
C ARG A 57 17.11 4.68 7.89
N GLY A 58 15.87 5.12 8.08
CA GLY A 58 15.15 5.01 9.36
C GLY A 58 14.99 3.57 9.82
N LYS A 59 14.52 2.69 8.92
CA LYS A 59 14.38 1.24 9.18
C LYS A 59 15.73 0.57 9.50
N CYS A 60 16.81 0.94 8.81
CA CYS A 60 18.17 0.49 9.14
C CYS A 60 18.58 0.85 10.57
N PHE A 61 18.27 2.07 11.05
CA PHE A 61 18.56 2.48 12.42
C PHE A 61 17.70 1.73 13.45
N GLN A 62 16.41 1.51 13.16
CA GLN A 62 15.52 0.72 14.02
C GLN A 62 16.03 -0.72 14.19
N ILE A 63 16.26 -1.44 13.07
CA ILE A 63 16.74 -2.82 13.09
C ILE A 63 18.08 -2.93 13.85
N LYS A 64 18.99 -1.97 13.64
CA LYS A 64 20.24 -1.89 14.40
C LYS A 64 19.99 -1.70 15.90
N GLY A 65 18.98 -0.92 16.29
CA GLY A 65 18.55 -0.78 17.68
C GLY A 65 18.06 -2.10 18.29
N GLU A 66 17.17 -2.81 17.57
CA GLU A 66 16.58 -4.07 18.01
C GLU A 66 17.62 -5.19 18.17
N ILE A 67 18.57 -5.32 17.23
CA ILE A 67 19.71 -6.26 17.35
C ILE A 67 20.51 -5.98 18.62
N ASN A 68 20.89 -4.72 18.86
CA ASN A 68 21.65 -4.34 20.06
C ASN A 68 20.84 -4.57 21.35
N GLY A 69 19.52 -4.39 21.33
CA GLY A 69 18.63 -4.70 22.45
C GLY A 69 18.60 -6.20 22.78
N HIS A 70 18.39 -7.05 21.77
CA HIS A 70 18.39 -8.51 21.93
C HIS A 70 19.75 -9.05 22.39
N MET A 71 20.86 -8.54 21.87
CA MET A 71 22.21 -8.98 22.29
C MET A 71 22.51 -8.61 23.75
N ARG A 72 22.18 -7.39 24.21
CA ARG A 72 22.34 -7.01 25.62
C ARG A 72 21.45 -7.83 26.56
N PHE A 73 20.26 -8.24 26.10
CA PHE A 73 19.40 -9.15 26.85
C PHE A 73 20.05 -10.53 27.00
N LEU A 74 20.65 -11.08 25.94
CA LEU A 74 21.39 -12.35 25.98
C LEU A 74 22.62 -12.28 26.90
N GLU A 75 23.41 -11.21 26.81
CA GLU A 75 24.56 -10.97 27.69
C GLU A 75 24.14 -10.95 29.17
N LYS A 76 23.00 -10.32 29.49
CA LYS A 76 22.43 -10.27 30.84
C LYS A 76 21.97 -11.66 31.32
N GLU A 77 21.14 -12.36 30.54
CA GLU A 77 20.63 -13.69 30.92
C GLU A 77 21.78 -14.70 31.10
N LEU A 78 22.76 -14.69 30.20
CA LEU A 78 23.94 -15.55 30.31
C LEU A 78 24.76 -15.22 31.58
N MET A 79 24.91 -13.93 31.92
CA MET A 79 25.56 -13.50 33.18
C MET A 79 24.76 -13.89 34.43
N GLU A 80 23.43 -13.92 34.39
CA GLU A 80 22.59 -14.36 35.51
C GLU A 80 22.64 -15.89 35.68
N LEU A 81 22.62 -16.66 34.58
CA LEU A 81 22.83 -18.12 34.61
C LEU A 81 24.24 -18.52 35.08
N LEU A 82 25.28 -17.80 34.65
CA LEU A 82 26.66 -17.98 35.15
C LEU A 82 26.82 -17.62 36.63
N GLN A 83 26.00 -16.71 37.16
CA GLN A 83 25.97 -16.39 38.60
C GLN A 83 25.17 -17.41 39.42
N GLN A 84 24.11 -18.01 38.86
CA GLN A 84 23.30 -19.04 39.53
C GLN A 84 24.01 -20.39 39.62
N SER A 85 24.76 -20.76 38.58
CA SER A 85 25.55 -22.00 38.55
C SER A 85 26.86 -21.94 39.37
N ALA A 86 27.28 -20.74 39.78
CA ALA A 86 28.51 -20.52 40.54
C ALA A 86 28.35 -20.76 42.05
N THR A 87 28.47 -22.03 42.47
CA THR A 87 28.39 -22.44 43.88
C THR A 87 29.61 -22.06 44.74
N ASP A 88 30.75 -21.69 44.12
CA ASP A 88 32.00 -21.43 44.83
C ASP A 88 32.13 -19.98 45.36
N ALA A 89 32.66 -19.84 46.58
CA ALA A 89 32.88 -18.59 47.28
C ALA A 89 33.90 -17.66 46.59
N SER A 90 34.67 -18.15 45.61
CA SER A 90 35.52 -17.31 44.76
C SER A 90 34.71 -16.37 43.85
N MET A 91 33.57 -16.80 43.33
CA MET A 91 32.75 -16.06 42.35
C MET A 91 31.99 -14.88 42.99
N GLN A 92 31.71 -14.91 44.29
CA GLN A 92 31.10 -13.77 44.99
C GLN A 92 31.95 -12.48 44.89
N ARG A 93 33.26 -12.60 44.65
CA ARG A 93 34.20 -11.47 44.50
C ARG A 93 34.20 -10.85 43.08
N LEU A 94 33.46 -11.41 42.13
CA LEU A 94 33.26 -10.87 40.78
C LEU A 94 31.97 -10.03 40.66
N ARG A 95 31.22 -9.86 41.76
CA ARG A 95 30.11 -8.89 41.86
C ARG A 95 30.64 -7.46 41.71
N GLY A 96 30.59 -6.92 40.49
CA GLY A 96 31.00 -5.55 40.17
C GLY A 96 31.54 -5.37 38.74
N THR A 97 31.95 -6.44 38.05
CA THR A 97 32.37 -6.37 36.63
C THR A 97 31.17 -6.41 35.70
N THR A 98 31.00 -5.35 34.90
CA THR A 98 29.89 -5.18 33.93
C THR A 98 30.16 -5.79 32.55
N ASN A 99 31.39 -6.22 32.26
CA ASN A 99 31.77 -6.83 30.98
C ASN A 99 31.96 -8.34 31.15
N ILE A 100 31.17 -9.13 30.42
CA ILE A 100 31.19 -10.59 30.44
C ILE A 100 32.55 -11.18 30.04
N PHE A 101 33.23 -10.60 29.05
CA PHE A 101 34.53 -11.07 28.59
C PHE A 101 35.63 -10.91 29.65
N ASP A 102 35.54 -9.91 30.53
CA ASP A 102 36.49 -9.73 31.64
C ASP A 102 36.24 -10.69 32.81
N VAL A 103 34.98 -11.08 33.04
CA VAL A 103 34.64 -12.17 33.99
C VAL A 103 35.26 -13.48 33.49
N LEU A 104 34.98 -13.83 32.24
CA LEU A 104 35.44 -15.07 31.62
C LEU A 104 36.98 -15.12 31.52
N ARG A 105 37.62 -14.03 31.11
CA ARG A 105 39.09 -13.90 31.06
C ARG A 105 39.77 -14.07 32.42
N ARG A 106 39.15 -13.65 33.52
CA ARG A 106 39.67 -13.88 34.88
C ARG A 106 39.35 -15.28 35.43
N TRP A 107 38.31 -15.92 34.90
CA TRP A 107 37.92 -17.28 35.23
C TRP A 107 38.83 -18.33 34.56
N ARG A 108 39.38 -18.00 33.38
CA ARG A 108 40.39 -18.75 32.61
C ARG A 108 41.69 -19.03 33.37
N GLU A 109 42.10 -18.14 34.28
CA GLU A 109 43.46 -18.15 34.88
C GLU A 109 43.68 -19.17 36.02
N ARG A 110 42.69 -20.02 36.38
CA ARG A 110 42.67 -20.69 37.70
C ARG A 110 42.37 -22.20 37.76
N ASP A 111 42.03 -22.87 36.66
CA ASP A 111 41.57 -24.26 36.73
C ASP A 111 41.86 -25.02 35.42
N SER A 112 42.47 -26.20 35.52
CA SER A 112 42.94 -27.00 34.37
C SER A 112 41.86 -27.84 33.70
N SER A 113 40.68 -27.98 34.32
CA SER A 113 39.54 -28.68 33.73
C SER A 113 38.84 -27.91 32.60
N ARG A 114 39.12 -26.61 32.44
CA ARG A 114 38.25 -25.65 31.72
C ARG A 114 38.44 -25.56 30.20
N ALA A 115 39.39 -26.28 29.60
CA ALA A 115 39.72 -26.12 28.18
C ALA A 115 38.50 -26.19 27.24
N LYS A 116 37.64 -27.23 27.37
CA LYS A 116 36.42 -27.38 26.55
C LYS A 116 35.42 -26.22 26.72
N PHE A 117 35.26 -25.71 27.94
CA PHE A 117 34.33 -24.62 28.23
C PHE A 117 34.85 -23.29 27.67
N GLN A 118 36.17 -23.09 27.71
CA GLN A 118 36.83 -21.97 27.06
C GLN A 118 36.70 -22.05 25.53
N ASP A 119 36.89 -23.23 24.91
CA ASP A 119 36.70 -23.41 23.46
C ASP A 119 35.28 -23.03 23.01
N VAL A 120 34.23 -23.49 23.71
CA VAL A 120 32.85 -23.13 23.39
C VAL A 120 32.60 -21.61 23.55
N ILE A 121 33.17 -20.98 24.58
CA ILE A 121 33.01 -19.55 24.81
C ILE A 121 33.80 -18.69 23.80
N ASP A 122 34.99 -19.11 23.40
CA ASP A 122 35.78 -18.43 22.38
C ASP A 122 35.13 -18.63 20.99
N GLN A 123 34.50 -19.78 20.72
CA GLN A 123 33.65 -19.98 19.53
C GLN A 123 32.42 -19.06 19.54
N ILE A 124 31.64 -19.00 20.63
CA ILE A 124 30.49 -18.10 20.74
C ILE A 124 30.94 -16.63 20.58
N SER A 125 32.05 -16.25 21.20
CA SER A 125 32.65 -14.91 21.08
C SER A 125 33.06 -14.59 19.63
N HIS A 126 33.72 -15.53 18.94
CA HIS A 126 34.14 -15.37 17.55
C HIS A 126 32.93 -15.25 16.62
N CYS A 127 31.96 -16.16 16.70
CA CYS A 127 30.72 -16.09 15.91
C CYS A 127 29.97 -14.77 16.15
N CYS A 128 29.87 -14.30 17.40
CA CYS A 128 29.22 -13.02 17.71
C CYS A 128 29.99 -11.82 17.14
N ASN A 129 31.32 -11.80 17.22
CA ASN A 129 32.14 -10.69 16.69
C ASN A 129 32.14 -10.65 15.16
N ASP A 130 32.20 -11.82 14.52
CA ASP A 130 32.14 -11.94 13.05
C ASP A 130 30.74 -11.56 12.55
N PHE A 131 29.67 -11.97 13.25
CA PHE A 131 28.31 -11.52 13.01
C PHE A 131 28.17 -10.00 13.16
N TYR A 132 28.72 -9.38 14.22
CA TYR A 132 28.71 -7.91 14.37
C TYR A 132 29.45 -7.20 13.22
N SER A 133 30.61 -7.72 12.82
CA SER A 133 31.43 -7.19 11.73
C SER A 133 30.67 -7.25 10.40
N HIS A 134 30.09 -8.42 10.09
CA HIS A 134 29.28 -8.60 8.89
C HIS A 134 27.99 -7.79 8.92
N VAL A 135 27.19 -7.79 10.00
CA VAL A 135 25.94 -7.01 10.08
C VAL A 135 26.21 -5.51 9.92
N GLY A 136 27.29 -5.01 10.54
CA GLY A 136 27.76 -3.64 10.32
C GLY A 136 28.06 -3.37 8.84
N LYS A 137 28.84 -4.25 8.20
CA LYS A 137 29.18 -4.15 6.79
C LYS A 137 27.97 -4.25 5.85
N THR A 138 27.05 -5.21 6.06
CA THR A 138 25.85 -5.39 5.22
C THR A 138 24.89 -4.21 5.36
N LEU A 139 24.66 -3.68 6.56
CA LEU A 139 23.89 -2.45 6.73
C LEU A 139 24.57 -1.26 6.01
N THR A 140 25.89 -1.14 6.10
CA THR A 140 26.67 -0.13 5.37
C THR A 140 26.59 -0.30 3.84
N ASP A 141 26.77 -1.50 3.31
CA ASP A 141 26.72 -1.77 1.86
C ASP A 141 25.28 -1.60 1.32
N CYS A 142 24.23 -1.93 2.09
CA CYS A 142 22.84 -1.58 1.76
C CYS A 142 22.59 -0.06 1.75
N ILE A 143 23.08 0.67 2.76
CA ILE A 143 22.97 2.15 2.83
C ILE A 143 23.72 2.85 1.68
N TYR A 144 24.74 2.19 1.09
CA TYR A 144 25.51 2.71 -0.04
C TYR A 144 25.25 1.95 -1.37
N GLY A 145 24.12 1.25 -1.49
CA GLY A 145 23.63 0.72 -2.78
C GLY A 145 24.48 -0.39 -3.42
N ARG A 146 25.20 -1.20 -2.64
CA ARG A 146 26.10 -2.26 -3.13
C ARG A 146 25.45 -3.64 -3.06
N SER A 147 25.81 -4.50 -4.02
CA SER A 147 25.24 -5.86 -4.15
C SER A 147 25.63 -6.77 -2.97
N CYS A 148 24.67 -7.07 -2.11
CA CYS A 148 24.88 -7.93 -0.94
C CYS A 148 24.68 -9.43 -1.27
N SER A 149 25.78 -10.13 -1.59
CA SER A 149 25.81 -11.61 -1.64
C SER A 149 25.78 -12.27 -0.26
N VAL A 150 26.14 -11.52 0.79
CA VAL A 150 26.36 -11.99 2.18
C VAL A 150 25.11 -12.59 2.84
N ALA A 151 23.91 -12.36 2.28
CA ALA A 151 22.62 -12.65 2.90
C ALA A 151 22.33 -14.14 3.18
N ASP A 152 23.08 -15.06 2.55
CA ASP A 152 22.94 -16.51 2.73
C ASP A 152 24.07 -17.12 3.58
N ASP A 153 25.25 -16.47 3.65
CA ASP A 153 26.34 -16.86 4.55
C ASP A 153 25.91 -16.78 6.03
N TYR A 154 25.21 -15.70 6.40
CA TYR A 154 24.61 -15.53 7.74
C TYR A 154 23.76 -16.71 8.21
N ASN A 155 23.00 -17.32 7.30
CA ASN A 155 22.08 -18.40 7.64
C ASN A 155 22.87 -19.63 8.12
N ASN A 156 24.06 -19.85 7.55
CA ASN A 156 24.96 -20.93 7.93
C ASN A 156 25.70 -20.61 9.24
N GLU A 157 26.23 -19.40 9.42
CA GLU A 157 26.91 -18.97 10.66
C GLU A 157 25.96 -18.98 11.86
N LEU A 158 24.75 -18.44 11.71
CA LEU A 158 23.73 -18.44 12.77
C LEU A 158 23.27 -19.86 13.12
N GLN A 159 23.12 -20.72 12.11
CA GLN A 159 22.76 -22.12 12.33
C GLN A 159 23.87 -22.90 13.06
N GLN A 160 25.14 -22.69 12.71
CA GLN A 160 26.28 -23.27 13.44
C GLN A 160 26.35 -22.79 14.90
N LEU A 161 26.15 -21.50 15.16
CA LEU A 161 26.10 -20.96 16.53
C LEU A 161 24.97 -21.60 17.35
N ILE A 162 23.80 -21.80 16.75
CA ILE A 162 22.66 -22.50 17.39
C ILE A 162 22.98 -23.97 17.64
N GLU A 163 23.62 -24.65 16.70
CA GLU A 163 24.04 -26.06 16.85
C GLU A 163 25.10 -26.22 17.95
N HIS A 164 26.07 -25.32 18.07
CA HIS A 164 27.03 -25.29 19.18
C HIS A 164 26.35 -25.01 20.53
N LEU A 165 25.41 -24.05 20.60
CA LEU A 165 24.64 -23.77 21.82
C LEU A 165 23.75 -24.96 22.25
N LEU A 166 23.15 -25.67 21.29
CA LEU A 166 22.36 -26.88 21.56
C LEU A 166 23.26 -28.08 21.93
N ALA A 167 24.44 -28.23 21.32
CA ALA A 167 25.41 -29.25 21.72
C ALA A 167 25.87 -29.04 23.17
N PHE A 168 26.23 -27.80 23.52
CA PHE A 168 26.57 -27.38 24.89
C PHE A 168 25.43 -27.63 25.87
N ALA A 169 24.18 -27.27 25.52
CA ALA A 169 23.01 -27.54 26.36
C ALA A 169 22.81 -29.04 26.65
N ASN A 170 23.22 -29.93 25.73
CA ASN A 170 23.09 -31.37 25.88
C ASN A 170 24.22 -32.03 26.70
N ASP A 171 25.36 -31.37 26.94
CA ASP A 171 26.50 -31.94 27.66
C ASP A 171 26.10 -32.45 29.07
N PRO A 172 26.38 -33.73 29.42
CA PRO A 172 25.95 -34.33 30.69
C PRO A 172 26.66 -33.75 31.93
N GLU A 173 27.81 -33.09 31.78
CA GLU A 173 28.53 -32.44 32.90
C GLU A 173 27.88 -31.10 33.29
N ILE A 174 27.00 -30.54 32.44
CA ILE A 174 26.37 -29.22 32.64
C ILE A 174 25.02 -29.33 33.35
N SER A 175 25.03 -29.02 34.66
CA SER A 175 23.85 -28.93 35.53
C SER A 175 23.12 -27.58 35.38
N LEU A 176 22.52 -27.35 34.21
CA LEU A 176 21.55 -26.27 33.97
C LEU A 176 20.12 -26.83 33.89
N ASP A 177 19.13 -25.96 34.05
CA ASP A 177 17.78 -26.23 33.52
C ASP A 177 17.87 -26.23 31.99
N LYS A 178 18.13 -27.42 31.44
CA LYS A 178 18.27 -27.65 30.00
C LYS A 178 17.02 -27.22 29.23
N GLN A 179 15.82 -27.34 29.80
CA GLN A 179 14.60 -26.97 29.11
C GLN A 179 14.45 -25.44 29.04
N SER A 180 14.71 -24.72 30.14
CA SER A 180 14.68 -23.25 30.14
C SER A 180 15.73 -22.64 29.20
N PHE A 181 16.95 -23.18 29.20
CA PHE A 181 18.02 -22.73 28.30
C PHE A 181 17.70 -23.02 26.83
N VAL A 182 17.26 -24.24 26.49
CA VAL A 182 16.88 -24.60 25.11
C VAL A 182 15.69 -23.77 24.61
N ASN A 183 14.70 -23.50 25.47
CA ASN A 183 13.59 -22.60 25.15
C ASN A 183 14.09 -21.18 24.84
N HIS A 184 15.08 -20.66 25.59
CA HIS A 184 15.70 -19.37 25.32
C HIS A 184 16.48 -19.33 24.01
N VAL A 185 17.25 -20.37 23.67
CA VAL A 185 17.96 -20.48 22.39
C VAL A 185 16.96 -20.45 21.22
N TYR A 186 15.84 -21.19 21.30
CA TYR A 186 14.81 -21.16 20.25
C TYR A 186 14.05 -19.83 20.18
N ALA A 187 13.71 -19.20 21.31
CA ALA A 187 13.10 -17.86 21.32
C ALA A 187 14.03 -16.81 20.70
N THR A 188 15.34 -16.95 20.92
CA THR A 188 16.38 -16.08 20.34
C THR A 188 16.51 -16.31 18.83
N ARG A 189 16.56 -17.56 18.37
CA ARG A 189 16.50 -17.92 16.94
C ARG A 189 15.29 -17.29 16.26
N ALA A 190 14.10 -17.37 16.86
CA ALA A 190 12.88 -16.77 16.30
C ALA A 190 12.98 -15.23 16.16
N ARG A 191 13.57 -14.54 17.16
CA ARG A 191 13.81 -13.08 17.10
C ARG A 191 14.82 -12.70 16.01
N LEU A 192 15.92 -13.44 15.88
CA LEU A 192 16.94 -13.19 14.85
C LEU A 192 16.43 -13.51 13.43
N MET A 193 15.65 -14.58 13.26
CA MET A 193 14.99 -14.90 11.99
C MET A 193 14.02 -13.80 11.54
N ARG A 194 13.32 -13.14 12.48
CA ARG A 194 12.46 -11.98 12.16
C ARG A 194 13.29 -10.82 11.61
N VAL A 195 14.34 -10.43 12.33
CA VAL A 195 15.32 -9.43 11.88
C VAL A 195 15.88 -9.75 10.49
N MET A 196 16.16 -11.02 10.17
CA MET A 196 16.62 -11.43 8.84
C MET A 196 15.56 -11.28 7.74
N VAL A 197 14.27 -11.44 8.05
CA VAL A 197 13.16 -11.13 7.13
C VAL A 197 13.07 -9.62 6.89
N ASP A 198 13.18 -8.82 7.95
CA ASP A 198 13.10 -7.35 7.86
C ASP A 198 14.30 -6.78 7.08
N LEU A 199 15.52 -7.30 7.28
CA LEU A 199 16.71 -6.97 6.49
C LEU A 199 16.57 -7.37 5.01
N ARG A 200 15.93 -8.51 4.71
CA ARG A 200 15.65 -8.94 3.33
C ARG A 200 14.63 -8.00 2.66
N SER A 201 13.54 -7.65 3.35
CA SER A 201 12.56 -6.67 2.87
C SER A 201 13.19 -5.29 2.62
N LEU A 202 14.14 -4.88 3.47
CA LEU A 202 14.87 -3.62 3.33
C LEU A 202 15.84 -3.64 2.13
N ARG A 203 16.58 -4.73 1.93
CA ARG A 203 17.43 -4.94 0.73
C ARG A 203 16.59 -4.85 -0.54
N ASP A 204 15.43 -5.49 -0.56
CA ASP A 204 14.56 -5.53 -1.73
C ASP A 204 13.93 -4.15 -2.01
N SER A 205 13.66 -3.36 -0.97
CA SER A 205 13.27 -1.94 -1.08
C SER A 205 14.40 -1.05 -1.62
N ALA A 206 15.65 -1.29 -1.18
CA ALA A 206 16.82 -0.57 -1.69
C ALA A 206 17.11 -0.89 -3.17
N ALA A 207 16.90 -2.14 -3.59
CA ALA A 207 16.97 -2.52 -5.01
C ALA A 207 15.91 -1.79 -5.84
N HIS A 208 14.66 -1.74 -5.36
CA HIS A 208 13.60 -0.96 -6.02
C HIS A 208 13.93 0.54 -6.10
N THR A 209 14.52 1.11 -5.05
CA THR A 209 14.97 2.52 -5.03
C THR A 209 16.04 2.78 -6.10
N HIS A 210 16.99 1.86 -6.28
CA HIS A 210 18.01 1.96 -7.33
C HIS A 210 17.41 1.90 -8.74
N ASP A 211 16.40 1.05 -8.99
CA ASP A 211 15.73 0.99 -10.29
C ASP A 211 14.83 2.22 -10.54
N LEU A 212 14.12 2.73 -9.52
CA LEU A 212 13.38 4.00 -9.61
C LEU A 212 14.31 5.18 -9.97
N ARG A 213 15.51 5.23 -9.37
CA ARG A 213 16.55 6.22 -9.69
C ARG A 213 17.02 6.09 -11.14
N ARG A 214 17.26 4.87 -11.60
CA ARG A 214 17.64 4.57 -12.99
C ARG A 214 16.56 4.94 -14.00
N ASP A 215 15.29 4.76 -13.66
CA ASP A 215 14.17 5.19 -14.50
C ASP A 215 13.95 6.70 -14.46
N ALA A 216 14.24 7.39 -13.35
CA ALA A 216 14.30 8.85 -13.32
C ALA A 216 15.44 9.41 -14.20
N GLU A 217 16.62 8.78 -14.18
CA GLU A 217 17.74 9.09 -15.08
C GLU A 217 17.35 8.86 -16.56
N ARG A 218 16.68 7.76 -16.89
CA ARG A 218 16.12 7.50 -18.24
C ARG A 218 15.09 8.53 -18.67
N VAL A 219 14.17 8.94 -17.78
CA VAL A 219 13.18 9.98 -18.07
C VAL A 219 13.87 11.33 -18.33
N HIS A 220 14.92 11.65 -17.60
CA HIS A 220 15.74 12.83 -17.88
C HIS A 220 16.38 12.78 -19.28
N ASP A 221 17.03 11.66 -19.64
CA ASP A 221 17.63 11.48 -20.97
C ASP A 221 16.59 11.57 -22.10
N ILE A 222 15.40 10.98 -21.93
CA ILE A 222 14.29 11.09 -22.89
C ILE A 222 13.87 12.56 -23.05
N CYS A 223 13.73 13.32 -21.97
CA CYS A 223 13.39 14.75 -22.04
C CYS A 223 14.48 15.56 -22.77
N GLN A 224 15.77 15.25 -22.54
CA GLN A 224 16.90 15.89 -23.27
C GLN A 224 16.87 15.56 -24.77
N LEU A 225 16.48 14.34 -25.15
CA LEU A 225 16.34 13.94 -26.55
C LEU A 225 15.15 14.63 -27.24
N SER A 226 13.97 14.64 -26.60
CA SER A 226 12.79 15.35 -27.14
C SER A 226 13.02 16.85 -27.29
N ARG A 227 13.73 17.48 -26.34
CA ARG A 227 14.16 18.89 -26.44
C ARG A 227 15.01 19.13 -27.69
N ARG A 228 16.02 18.29 -27.94
CA ARG A 228 16.90 18.39 -29.12
C ARG A 228 16.14 18.17 -30.43
N GLU A 229 15.22 17.21 -30.48
CA GLU A 229 14.40 16.97 -31.66
C GLU A 229 13.50 18.18 -31.97
N PHE A 230 12.90 18.79 -30.95
CA PHE A 230 12.11 20.01 -31.09
C PHE A 230 12.97 21.20 -31.54
N GLU A 231 14.15 21.42 -30.94
CA GLU A 231 15.09 22.47 -31.38
C GLU A 231 15.52 22.30 -32.84
N LEU A 232 15.69 21.06 -33.33
CA LEU A 232 15.99 20.77 -34.74
C LEU A 232 14.79 21.05 -35.65
N LYS A 233 13.57 20.63 -35.26
CA LYS A 233 12.33 20.93 -36.01
C LYS A 233 12.05 22.43 -36.09
N HIS A 234 12.27 23.17 -35.00
CA HIS A 234 12.10 24.61 -34.96
C HIS A 234 13.12 25.33 -35.86
N LYS A 235 14.39 24.91 -35.86
CA LYS A 235 15.41 25.42 -36.80
C LYS A 235 15.05 25.13 -38.27
N ALA A 236 14.55 23.92 -38.57
CA ALA A 236 14.11 23.58 -39.92
C ALA A 236 12.91 24.44 -40.38
N ALA A 237 11.92 24.66 -39.51
CA ALA A 237 10.78 25.53 -39.78
C ALA A 237 11.21 27.00 -39.98
N LEU A 238 12.15 27.50 -39.18
CA LEU A 238 12.73 28.84 -39.37
C LEU A 238 13.44 28.96 -40.72
N SER A 239 14.29 28.01 -41.10
CA SER A 239 15.00 28.07 -42.39
C SER A 239 14.07 27.89 -43.60
N GLN A 240 12.96 27.14 -43.47
CA GLN A 240 11.92 27.11 -44.49
C GLN A 240 11.23 28.49 -44.59
N HIS A 241 10.84 29.07 -43.45
CA HIS A 241 10.21 30.40 -43.41
C HIS A 241 11.14 31.50 -43.92
N GLU A 242 12.46 31.43 -43.69
CA GLU A 242 13.46 32.32 -44.26
C GLU A 242 13.51 32.21 -45.80
N ALA A 243 13.45 30.99 -46.35
CA ALA A 243 13.40 30.77 -47.79
C ALA A 243 12.11 31.30 -48.43
N GLU A 244 10.96 31.05 -47.80
CA GLU A 244 9.65 31.59 -48.21
C GLU A 244 9.63 33.13 -48.09
N SER A 245 10.22 33.69 -47.04
CA SER A 245 10.39 35.13 -46.84
C SER A 245 11.29 35.77 -47.89
N MET A 246 12.39 35.13 -48.29
CA MET A 246 13.21 35.62 -49.42
C MET A 246 12.41 35.60 -50.74
N HIS A 247 11.55 34.60 -50.93
CA HIS A 247 10.67 34.52 -52.09
C HIS A 247 9.64 35.67 -52.10
N LEU A 248 9.08 36.00 -50.92
CA LEU A 248 8.18 37.13 -50.73
C LEU A 248 8.90 38.49 -50.92
N VAL A 249 10.12 38.63 -50.38
CA VAL A 249 10.97 39.82 -50.60
C VAL A 249 11.31 39.99 -52.09
N SER A 250 11.50 38.91 -52.84
CA SER A 250 11.72 38.98 -54.29
C SER A 250 10.49 39.51 -55.03
N VAL A 251 9.28 39.09 -54.63
CA VAL A 251 8.01 39.62 -55.15
C VAL A 251 7.81 41.10 -54.74
N LEU A 252 8.12 41.44 -53.48
CA LEU A 252 8.04 42.82 -52.98
C LEU A 252 9.08 43.74 -53.63
N GLN A 253 10.23 43.24 -54.08
CA GLN A 253 11.20 44.01 -54.88
C GLN A 253 10.69 44.29 -56.30
N ILE A 254 9.98 43.34 -56.92
CA ILE A 254 9.28 43.54 -58.20
C ILE A 254 8.18 44.60 -58.04
N LEU A 255 7.41 44.55 -56.95
CA LEU A 255 6.39 45.56 -56.63
C LEU A 255 7.01 46.92 -56.25
N ALA A 256 8.15 46.96 -55.54
CA ALA A 256 8.88 48.19 -55.22
C ALA A 256 9.48 48.87 -56.45
N LEU A 257 9.84 48.10 -57.50
CA LEU A 257 10.22 48.65 -58.80
C LEU A 257 9.05 49.34 -59.51
N ALA A 258 7.80 48.90 -59.28
CA ALA A 258 6.59 49.59 -59.76
C ALA A 258 6.20 50.79 -58.85
N SER A 259 6.35 50.65 -57.54
CA SER A 259 6.02 51.66 -56.52
C SER A 259 6.98 52.88 -56.50
N LYS A 260 8.08 52.84 -57.25
CA LYS A 260 9.15 53.86 -57.31
C LYS A 260 8.72 55.23 -57.89
N ASN A 261 7.43 55.52 -57.97
CA ASN A 261 6.82 56.78 -58.42
C ASN A 261 6.15 57.60 -57.29
N ALA A 262 6.06 57.08 -56.06
CA ALA A 262 5.47 57.81 -54.92
C ALA A 262 6.35 57.71 -53.66
N GLY A 263 6.48 58.81 -52.90
CA GLY A 263 7.28 58.76 -51.66
C GLY A 263 7.27 60.02 -50.80
N GLU A 264 6.57 59.97 -49.66
CA GLU A 264 6.84 60.75 -48.44
C GLU A 264 6.10 60.11 -47.23
N PHE A 265 6.72 59.16 -46.51
CA PHE A 265 6.07 58.57 -45.31
C PHE A 265 6.95 58.16 -44.10
N ASP A 266 8.28 58.36 -44.12
CA ASP A 266 9.19 57.97 -42.99
C ASP A 266 9.00 58.82 -41.69
N LYS A 267 8.03 59.73 -41.65
CA LYS A 267 7.90 60.72 -40.57
C LYS A 267 7.10 60.26 -39.34
N ARG A 268 6.34 59.15 -39.45
CA ARG A 268 5.44 58.67 -38.36
C ARG A 268 6.03 57.57 -37.47
N ARG A 269 7.04 56.82 -37.93
CA ARG A 269 7.59 55.65 -37.21
C ARG A 269 8.24 55.97 -35.86
N LYS A 270 8.87 57.14 -35.72
CA LYS A 270 9.81 57.46 -34.63
C LYS A 270 9.18 57.98 -33.32
N GLN A 271 7.90 57.70 -33.05
CA GLN A 271 7.21 58.12 -31.81
C GLN A 271 6.68 56.97 -30.93
N ALA A 272 6.75 55.71 -31.37
CA ALA A 272 6.19 54.56 -30.63
C ALA A 272 7.17 53.93 -29.62
N GLU A 273 8.46 53.86 -29.94
CA GLU A 273 9.45 52.99 -29.26
C GLU A 273 9.80 53.42 -27.81
N GLN A 274 9.46 54.65 -27.41
CA GLN A 274 9.96 55.28 -26.16
C GLN A 274 9.16 54.94 -24.88
N ARG A 275 8.24 53.95 -24.90
CA ARG A 275 7.26 53.71 -23.80
C ARG A 275 7.24 52.31 -23.17
N MET A 276 8.17 51.42 -23.50
CA MET A 276 8.18 50.03 -22.99
C MET A 276 9.47 49.63 -22.25
N LEU A 277 10.08 50.55 -21.49
CA LEU A 277 11.36 50.29 -20.80
C LEU A 277 11.38 50.45 -19.27
N ASP A 278 10.25 50.82 -18.66
CA ASP A 278 10.11 51.02 -17.21
C ASP A 278 9.06 50.08 -16.59
N ASP A 279 9.46 48.86 -16.20
CA ASP A 279 9.33 48.33 -14.81
C ASP A 279 9.64 46.82 -14.69
N ARG A 280 10.53 46.42 -13.76
CA ARG A 280 10.80 45.00 -13.41
C ARG A 280 11.68 44.81 -12.14
N ARG A 281 11.14 44.26 -11.01
CA ARG A 281 11.80 43.57 -9.83
C ARG A 281 10.85 43.58 -8.57
N LYS A 282 10.94 42.77 -7.47
CA LYS A 282 12.03 41.98 -6.82
C LYS A 282 11.53 40.95 -5.72
N PHE A 283 12.14 39.74 -5.64
CA PHE A 283 12.60 38.83 -4.51
C PHE A 283 11.99 38.81 -3.06
N SER A 284 12.09 37.75 -2.18
CA SER A 284 12.28 36.26 -2.24
C SER A 284 12.41 35.54 -0.82
N THR A 285 12.22 34.19 -0.71
CA THR A 285 12.52 33.23 0.43
C THR A 285 11.60 33.26 1.71
N ARG A 286 11.57 32.35 2.74
CA ARG A 286 12.24 31.07 3.26
C ARG A 286 11.35 30.44 4.41
N LYS A 287 11.57 29.34 5.21
CA LYS A 287 12.54 28.22 5.51
C LYS A 287 11.83 27.07 6.34
N THR A 288 12.53 26.00 6.81
CA THR A 288 12.01 24.77 7.52
C THR A 288 12.74 24.30 8.82
N PRO A 289 12.05 23.45 9.64
CA PRO A 289 12.48 22.18 10.31
C PRO A 289 11.49 20.97 10.04
N VAL A 290 11.62 19.66 10.40
CA VAL A 290 12.44 18.78 11.32
C VAL A 290 11.84 18.56 12.75
N ILE A 291 11.64 17.37 13.38
CA ILE A 291 11.69 15.89 13.07
C ILE A 291 11.05 15.03 14.24
N ASP A 292 11.06 13.67 14.17
CA ASP A 292 10.73 12.59 15.19
C ASP A 292 9.25 12.31 15.62
N GLY A 293 8.82 11.12 16.14
CA GLY A 293 9.43 9.77 16.29
C GLY A 293 8.71 8.74 17.24
N HIS A 294 9.03 7.42 17.16
CA HIS A 294 8.66 6.21 18.00
C HIS A 294 7.37 5.35 17.72
N ILE A 295 7.17 4.24 18.48
CA ILE A 295 6.42 2.97 18.12
C ILE A 295 5.82 2.25 19.37
N ASP A 296 4.61 1.64 19.30
CA ASP A 296 4.29 0.30 19.90
C ASP A 296 2.91 -0.32 19.44
N THR A 297 2.48 -1.46 20.02
CA THR A 297 1.54 -2.46 19.44
C THR A 297 0.28 -2.84 20.27
N LEU A 298 -0.79 -3.31 19.60
CA LEU A 298 -1.66 -4.50 19.92
C LEU A 298 -3.17 -4.37 19.58
N SER A 299 -3.75 -5.40 18.94
CA SER A 299 -4.92 -6.18 19.43
C SER A 299 -5.29 -7.33 18.47
N ASN A 300 -6.01 -8.34 18.96
CA ASN A 300 -6.43 -9.54 18.19
C ASN A 300 -7.94 -9.55 17.97
N ASN A 301 -8.42 -10.02 16.80
CA ASN A 301 -9.56 -10.96 16.65
C ASN A 301 -9.98 -11.21 15.17
N SER A 302 -9.18 -11.95 14.40
CA SER A 302 -9.66 -12.95 13.42
C SER A 302 -8.50 -13.61 12.66
N LEU A 303 -8.56 -14.93 12.47
CA LEU A 303 -7.55 -15.71 11.75
C LEU A 303 -7.87 -15.78 10.25
N SER A 304 -7.33 -14.85 9.48
CA SER A 304 -7.02 -15.04 8.06
C SER A 304 -5.52 -15.26 7.94
N MET A 305 -5.10 -16.35 7.31
CA MET A 305 -3.76 -16.89 7.54
C MET A 305 -3.03 -17.28 6.26
N THR A 306 -1.76 -16.93 6.21
CA THR A 306 -0.88 -16.98 5.04
C THR A 306 0.28 -17.93 5.35
N VAL A 307 0.23 -19.16 4.82
CA VAL A 307 1.31 -20.14 5.02
C VAL A 307 2.09 -20.33 3.73
N SER A 308 3.42 -20.14 3.79
CA SER A 308 4.30 -20.14 2.63
C SER A 308 5.43 -21.14 2.74
N PHE A 309 5.63 -21.90 1.66
CA PHE A 309 6.60 -22.99 1.56
C PHE A 309 7.59 -22.73 0.42
N TRP A 310 8.76 -23.37 0.51
CA TRP A 310 9.84 -23.27 -0.48
C TRP A 310 10.38 -24.66 -0.79
N ASN A 311 10.66 -24.88 -2.07
CA ASN A 311 11.23 -26.12 -2.60
C ASN A 311 12.14 -25.79 -3.79
N ASN A 312 13.23 -26.53 -3.94
CA ASN A 312 14.32 -26.20 -4.87
C ASN A 312 14.62 -27.40 -5.80
N ASP A 313 13.97 -27.47 -6.96
CA ASP A 313 14.59 -28.12 -8.13
C ASP A 313 13.98 -27.68 -9.48
N LYS A 314 14.67 -28.07 -10.56
CA LYS A 314 14.54 -27.78 -12.01
C LYS A 314 13.20 -27.27 -12.59
N LEU A 315 13.37 -26.28 -13.48
CA LEU A 315 12.44 -25.86 -14.53
C LEU A 315 12.05 -27.02 -15.47
N LEU A 316 10.76 -27.13 -15.79
CA LEU A 316 10.22 -27.86 -16.93
C LEU A 316 9.75 -26.86 -18.01
N LYS A 317 9.55 -27.34 -19.25
CA LYS A 317 9.23 -26.47 -20.40
C LYS A 317 7.73 -26.06 -20.44
N PRO A 318 7.38 -24.94 -21.09
CA PRO A 318 5.98 -24.52 -21.32
C PRO A 318 5.11 -25.47 -22.15
N GLU A 319 5.70 -26.48 -22.80
CA GLU A 319 5.06 -27.30 -23.84
C GLU A 319 4.22 -28.48 -23.29
N GLU A 320 4.35 -28.84 -22.01
CA GLU A 320 3.66 -30.02 -21.40
C GLU A 320 2.33 -29.67 -20.66
N TRP A 321 1.83 -28.45 -20.80
CA TRP A 321 0.88 -27.85 -19.85
C TRP A 321 -0.59 -28.22 -20.16
N SER A 322 -1.11 -29.22 -19.46
CA SER A 322 -2.46 -29.78 -19.70
C SER A 322 -3.36 -29.95 -18.46
N ILE A 323 -2.86 -29.64 -17.25
CA ILE A 323 -3.65 -29.77 -16.01
C ILE A 323 -4.65 -28.61 -15.91
N SER A 324 -5.94 -28.89 -16.10
CA SER A 324 -6.98 -27.87 -16.00
C SER A 324 -7.15 -27.35 -14.57
N MET A 325 -7.58 -26.09 -14.42
CA MET A 325 -7.84 -25.49 -13.10
C MET A 325 -8.90 -26.24 -12.29
N SER A 326 -9.84 -26.94 -12.95
CA SER A 326 -10.79 -27.84 -12.29
C SER A 326 -10.15 -29.12 -11.76
N THR A 327 -9.12 -29.64 -12.43
CA THR A 327 -8.30 -30.76 -11.93
C THR A 327 -7.50 -30.34 -10.71
N ILE A 328 -6.83 -29.18 -10.76
CA ILE A 328 -6.13 -28.55 -9.63
C ILE A 328 -7.05 -28.45 -8.41
N LYS A 329 -8.24 -27.83 -8.56
CA LYS A 329 -9.22 -27.71 -7.47
C LYS A 329 -9.65 -29.07 -6.93
N LYS A 330 -10.05 -30.02 -7.79
CA LYS A 330 -10.56 -31.33 -7.39
C LYS A 330 -9.52 -32.11 -6.59
N GLU A 331 -8.29 -32.15 -7.07
CA GLU A 331 -7.22 -32.94 -6.45
C GLU A 331 -6.73 -32.30 -5.14
N PHE A 332 -6.57 -30.98 -5.10
CA PHE A 332 -6.26 -30.25 -3.88
C PHE A 332 -7.34 -30.47 -2.81
N CYS A 333 -8.63 -30.33 -3.14
CA CYS A 333 -9.73 -30.66 -2.24
C CYS A 333 -9.66 -32.12 -1.77
N SER A 334 -9.46 -33.08 -2.68
CA SER A 334 -9.39 -34.49 -2.35
C SER A 334 -8.29 -34.79 -1.31
N GLN A 335 -7.08 -34.27 -1.50
CA GLN A 335 -5.96 -34.54 -0.61
C GLN A 335 -6.11 -33.88 0.76
N ILE A 336 -6.56 -32.61 0.84
CA ILE A 336 -6.82 -31.96 2.14
C ILE A 336 -7.94 -32.68 2.90
N CYS A 337 -9.05 -32.99 2.22
CA CYS A 337 -10.17 -33.69 2.83
C CYS A 337 -9.78 -35.07 3.36
N ASN A 338 -9.00 -35.84 2.60
CA ASN A 338 -8.52 -37.16 3.03
C ASN A 338 -7.52 -37.07 4.20
N HIS A 339 -6.71 -36.01 4.28
CA HIS A 339 -5.76 -35.80 5.37
C HIS A 339 -6.47 -35.49 6.70
N TYR A 340 -7.40 -34.52 6.67
CA TYR A 340 -8.12 -34.04 7.86
C TYR A 340 -9.46 -34.74 8.12
N GLN A 341 -9.72 -35.86 7.44
CA GLN A 341 -10.96 -36.65 7.53
C GLN A 341 -12.23 -35.81 7.32
N ILE A 342 -12.14 -34.82 6.43
CA ILE A 342 -13.28 -34.00 6.01
C ILE A 342 -14.03 -34.78 4.92
N ASP A 343 -15.33 -34.98 5.10
CA ASP A 343 -16.19 -35.58 4.09
C ASP A 343 -16.22 -34.71 2.82
N GLN A 344 -15.68 -35.24 1.71
CA GLN A 344 -15.62 -34.56 0.41
C GLN A 344 -17.00 -34.16 -0.14
N SER A 345 -18.08 -34.84 0.25
CA SER A 345 -19.45 -34.53 -0.18
C SER A 345 -20.11 -33.41 0.62
N SER A 346 -19.55 -33.04 1.78
CA SER A 346 -20.21 -32.18 2.77
C SER A 346 -20.10 -30.67 2.53
N ASN A 347 -19.44 -30.24 1.45
CA ASN A 347 -19.07 -28.83 1.16
C ASN A 347 -18.30 -28.11 2.29
N LYS A 348 -17.76 -28.85 3.28
CA LYS A 348 -16.99 -28.26 4.40
C LYS A 348 -15.60 -27.76 4.02
N PHE A 349 -15.15 -28.05 2.80
CA PHE A 349 -13.88 -27.59 2.26
C PHE A 349 -14.04 -27.20 0.78
N GLU A 350 -13.61 -25.99 0.41
CA GLU A 350 -13.65 -25.52 -0.99
C GLU A 350 -12.37 -24.74 -1.34
N VAL A 351 -11.71 -25.09 -2.45
CA VAL A 351 -10.74 -24.17 -3.09
C VAL A 351 -11.53 -23.09 -3.82
N ILE A 352 -11.67 -21.91 -3.21
CA ILE A 352 -12.42 -20.77 -3.77
C ILE A 352 -11.74 -20.28 -5.06
N LYS A 353 -10.44 -19.99 -4.97
CA LYS A 353 -9.67 -19.33 -6.02
C LYS A 353 -8.25 -19.89 -5.99
N VAL A 354 -7.71 -20.12 -7.18
CA VAL A 354 -6.27 -20.32 -7.40
C VAL A 354 -5.79 -19.13 -8.22
N VAL A 355 -4.67 -18.53 -7.84
CA VAL A 355 -3.99 -17.48 -8.59
C VAL A 355 -2.66 -18.04 -9.06
N GLN A 356 -2.38 -17.88 -10.35
CA GLN A 356 -1.02 -17.96 -10.86
C GLN A 356 -0.44 -16.56 -10.78
N GLU A 357 0.66 -16.42 -10.05
CA GLU A 357 1.44 -15.19 -9.94
C GLU A 357 2.89 -15.52 -10.36
N ASN A 358 3.71 -14.50 -10.58
CA ASN A 358 5.14 -14.70 -10.86
C ASN A 358 5.95 -14.29 -9.63
N ASP A 359 6.94 -15.09 -9.24
CA ASP A 359 7.91 -14.67 -8.23
C ASP A 359 8.93 -13.68 -8.82
N HIS A 360 9.82 -13.14 -7.98
CA HIS A 360 10.85 -12.19 -8.41
C HIS A 360 11.91 -12.79 -9.35
N ASN A 361 11.92 -14.12 -9.54
CA ASN A 361 12.74 -14.83 -10.53
C ASN A 361 11.94 -15.17 -11.79
N ASN A 362 10.73 -14.60 -11.93
CA ASN A 362 9.76 -14.88 -12.97
C ASN A 362 9.37 -16.37 -13.08
N ARG A 363 9.30 -17.07 -11.95
CA ARG A 363 8.77 -18.45 -11.85
C ARG A 363 7.29 -18.41 -11.48
N ASP A 364 6.49 -19.25 -12.13
CA ASP A 364 5.07 -19.43 -11.81
C ASP A 364 4.87 -20.00 -10.41
N ILE A 365 4.15 -19.26 -9.57
CA ILE A 365 3.79 -19.61 -8.21
C ILE A 365 2.27 -19.67 -8.07
N PHE A 366 1.78 -20.66 -7.33
CA PHE A 366 0.34 -20.87 -7.16
C PHE A 366 -0.11 -20.49 -5.76
N VAL A 367 -0.96 -19.46 -5.68
CA VAL A 367 -1.67 -19.02 -4.49
C VAL A 367 -3.01 -19.73 -4.44
N VAL A 368 -3.21 -20.60 -3.46
CA VAL A 368 -4.44 -21.39 -3.30
C VAL A 368 -5.24 -20.84 -2.11
N HIS A 369 -6.36 -20.18 -2.40
CA HIS A 369 -7.27 -19.69 -1.37
C HIS A 369 -8.37 -20.72 -1.09
N THR A 370 -8.46 -21.17 0.16
CA THR A 370 -9.41 -22.20 0.59
C THR A 370 -10.34 -21.73 1.70
N LEU A 371 -11.58 -22.20 1.63
CA LEU A 371 -12.56 -22.11 2.69
C LEU A 371 -12.56 -23.43 3.48
N VAL A 372 -12.42 -23.33 4.80
CA VAL A 372 -12.65 -24.46 5.71
C VAL A 372 -13.79 -24.09 6.66
N HIS A 373 -14.81 -24.94 6.71
CA HIS A 373 -15.93 -24.75 7.62
C HIS A 373 -15.67 -25.40 8.99
N PRO A 374 -16.24 -24.86 10.09
CA PRO A 374 -16.21 -25.51 11.40
C PRO A 374 -16.81 -26.92 11.37
N PRO A 375 -16.36 -27.84 12.24
CA PRO A 375 -15.29 -27.65 13.24
C PRO A 375 -13.88 -27.73 12.64
N HIS A 376 -13.72 -28.28 11.43
CA HIS A 376 -12.41 -28.61 10.84
C HIS A 376 -11.50 -27.39 10.64
N ALA A 377 -12.07 -26.19 10.52
CA ALA A 377 -11.33 -24.94 10.35
C ALA A 377 -10.22 -24.72 11.40
N GLU A 378 -10.50 -24.98 12.68
CA GLU A 378 -9.51 -24.79 13.74
C GLU A 378 -8.36 -25.81 13.61
N THR A 379 -8.69 -27.09 13.43
CA THR A 379 -7.70 -28.18 13.28
C THR A 379 -6.78 -27.95 12.07
N VAL A 380 -7.35 -27.67 10.89
CA VAL A 380 -6.59 -27.43 9.65
C VAL A 380 -5.67 -26.22 9.81
N THR A 381 -6.16 -25.14 10.44
CA THR A 381 -5.37 -23.92 10.70
C THR A 381 -4.25 -24.18 11.70
N LYS A 382 -4.54 -24.89 12.78
CA LYS A 382 -3.58 -25.18 13.86
C LYS A 382 -2.47 -26.11 13.39
N GLU A 383 -2.80 -27.19 12.67
CA GLU A 383 -1.77 -28.13 12.18
C GLU A 383 -0.86 -27.43 11.15
N LEU A 384 -1.42 -26.77 10.14
CA LEU A 384 -0.63 -26.01 9.14
C LEU A 384 0.21 -24.87 9.73
N MET A 385 -0.10 -24.38 10.95
CA MET A 385 0.74 -23.43 11.70
C MET A 385 1.88 -24.08 12.49
N THR A 386 1.77 -25.34 12.89
CA THR A 386 2.84 -25.98 13.68
C THR A 386 4.13 -26.20 12.90
N ASN A 387 4.11 -25.98 11.57
CA ASN A 387 5.23 -26.16 10.66
C ASN A 387 5.86 -27.57 10.81
N ASP A 388 5.01 -28.54 11.11
CA ASP A 388 5.40 -29.91 11.42
C ASP A 388 5.65 -30.73 10.14
N THR A 389 6.22 -31.92 10.33
CA THR A 389 6.51 -32.84 9.23
C THR A 389 5.27 -33.20 8.41
N ARG A 390 4.07 -33.28 9.02
CA ARG A 390 2.82 -33.59 8.30
C ARG A 390 2.41 -32.44 7.39
N SER A 391 2.43 -31.22 7.89
CA SER A 391 2.11 -30.00 7.15
C SER A 391 3.07 -29.81 5.97
N TYR A 392 4.36 -30.01 6.21
CA TYR A 392 5.37 -29.96 5.15
C TYR A 392 5.18 -31.08 4.11
N CYS A 393 4.99 -32.33 4.53
CA CYS A 393 4.71 -33.44 3.61
C CYS A 393 3.40 -33.27 2.83
N LEU A 394 2.37 -32.66 3.44
CA LEU A 394 1.11 -32.35 2.76
C LEU A 394 1.35 -31.34 1.64
N VAL A 395 2.13 -30.28 1.87
CA VAL A 395 2.47 -29.32 0.81
C VAL A 395 3.41 -29.90 -0.23
N GLN A 396 4.46 -30.65 0.14
CA GLN A 396 5.28 -31.37 -0.85
C GLN A 396 4.45 -32.32 -1.73
N LYS A 397 3.44 -32.98 -1.16
CA LYS A 397 2.53 -33.85 -1.92
C LYS A 397 1.63 -33.04 -2.86
N LEU A 398 1.17 -31.86 -2.45
CA LEU A 398 0.44 -30.93 -3.32
C LEU A 398 1.34 -30.39 -4.44
N GLU A 399 2.56 -29.92 -4.14
CA GLU A 399 3.53 -29.44 -5.13
C GLU A 399 3.86 -30.50 -6.19
N SER A 400 4.18 -31.73 -5.76
CA SER A 400 4.47 -32.84 -6.66
C SER A 400 3.25 -33.30 -7.49
N THR A 401 2.04 -33.19 -6.93
CA THR A 401 0.80 -33.49 -7.68
C THR A 401 0.46 -32.40 -8.69
N LEU A 402 0.70 -31.12 -8.35
CA LEU A 402 0.47 -29.97 -9.22
C LEU A 402 1.59 -29.75 -10.24
N LYS A 403 2.79 -30.31 -10.01
CA LYS A 403 4.07 -30.00 -10.68
C LYS A 403 4.55 -28.55 -10.53
N HIS A 404 4.07 -27.82 -9.52
CA HIS A 404 4.35 -26.39 -9.33
C HIS A 404 4.49 -26.04 -7.84
N ALA A 405 5.25 -24.99 -7.52
CA ALA A 405 5.46 -24.53 -6.15
C ALA A 405 4.20 -23.88 -5.55
N VAL A 406 3.79 -24.33 -4.37
CA VAL A 406 2.62 -23.81 -3.65
C VAL A 406 3.10 -22.76 -2.65
N ARG A 407 3.40 -21.57 -3.16
CA ARG A 407 3.97 -20.47 -2.35
C ARG A 407 3.00 -19.97 -1.28
N LEU A 408 1.69 -20.16 -1.44
CA LEU A 408 0.71 -19.67 -0.46
C LEU A 408 -0.55 -20.53 -0.41
N ILE A 409 -0.83 -21.10 0.76
CA ILE A 409 -2.18 -21.56 1.13
C ILE A 409 -2.81 -20.47 2.01
N THR A 410 -3.87 -19.83 1.53
CA THR A 410 -4.68 -18.91 2.36
C THR A 410 -5.82 -19.70 2.99
N LEU A 411 -5.72 -19.98 4.29
CA LEU A 411 -6.83 -20.56 5.04
C LEU A 411 -7.80 -19.46 5.46
N GLY A 412 -8.96 -19.43 4.81
CA GLY A 412 -10.10 -18.65 5.25
C GLY A 412 -11.02 -19.50 6.11
N HIS A 413 -11.00 -19.31 7.43
CA HIS A 413 -12.28 -19.31 8.13
C HIS A 413 -12.98 -18.00 7.75
N PHE A 414 -13.84 -18.03 6.71
CA PHE A 414 -14.75 -16.91 6.48
C PHE A 414 -15.57 -16.73 7.76
N GLY A 415 -15.37 -15.58 8.43
CA GLY A 415 -15.82 -15.33 9.79
C GLY A 415 -17.34 -15.29 9.92
N MET A 416 -17.99 -16.45 9.84
CA MET A 416 -19.39 -16.64 10.19
C MET A 416 -19.65 -16.23 11.65
N GLU A 417 -18.60 -16.31 12.49
CA GLU A 417 -18.58 -15.80 13.87
C GLU A 417 -18.59 -14.27 13.95
N VAL A 418 -18.01 -13.56 12.96
CA VAL A 418 -18.14 -12.09 12.85
C VAL A 418 -19.45 -11.66 12.15
N MET A 419 -20.29 -12.60 11.74
CA MET A 419 -21.64 -12.32 11.19
C MET A 419 -22.71 -12.59 12.25
N ASN A 420 -23.74 -11.74 12.30
CA ASN A 420 -24.91 -11.94 13.16
C ASN A 420 -26.20 -12.01 12.33
N PRO A 421 -26.57 -13.21 11.81
CA PRO A 421 -27.66 -13.35 10.85
C PRO A 421 -29.05 -12.98 11.39
N LYS A 422 -29.25 -13.00 12.73
CA LYS A 422 -30.48 -12.51 13.39
C LYS A 422 -30.79 -11.05 13.01
N TRP A 423 -29.75 -10.25 12.77
CA TRP A 423 -29.87 -8.82 12.48
C TRP A 423 -29.86 -8.47 11.00
N ASN A 424 -29.76 -9.44 10.10
CA ASN A 424 -29.87 -9.23 8.66
C ASN A 424 -31.22 -8.60 8.29
N ARG A 425 -31.23 -7.69 7.31
CA ARG A 425 -32.43 -6.98 6.85
C ARG A 425 -32.39 -6.82 5.33
N ILE A 426 -33.55 -6.93 4.69
CA ILE A 426 -33.75 -6.58 3.28
C ILE A 426 -34.51 -5.25 3.28
N TYR A 427 -33.93 -4.19 2.73
CA TYR A 427 -34.55 -2.85 2.77
C TYR A 427 -35.26 -2.55 1.44
N GLY A 428 -36.59 -2.41 1.46
CA GLY A 428 -37.36 -2.09 0.27
C GLY A 428 -38.82 -2.58 0.31
N HIS A 429 -39.59 -2.15 -0.70
CA HIS A 429 -40.96 -2.61 -0.92
C HIS A 429 -41.01 -3.83 -1.86
N VAL A 430 -40.44 -4.97 -1.45
CA VAL A 430 -40.73 -6.23 -2.16
C VAL A 430 -42.02 -6.80 -1.56
N LEU A 431 -43.15 -6.44 -2.18
CA LEU A 431 -44.48 -6.88 -1.73
C LEU A 431 -44.55 -8.41 -1.66
N GLY A 432 -44.69 -8.93 -0.45
CA GLY A 432 -44.79 -10.38 -0.19
C GLY A 432 -43.49 -11.06 0.26
N GLU A 433 -42.33 -10.39 0.27
CA GLU A 433 -41.11 -10.97 0.89
C GLU A 433 -41.16 -10.87 2.43
N PRO A 434 -41.17 -12.00 3.17
CA PRO A 434 -41.12 -11.96 4.63
C PRO A 434 -39.77 -11.44 5.12
N GLY A 435 -39.80 -10.51 6.08
CA GLY A 435 -38.58 -9.87 6.61
C GLY A 435 -38.05 -8.69 5.78
N SER A 436 -38.73 -8.31 4.69
CA SER A 436 -38.56 -6.99 4.09
C SER A 436 -38.84 -5.89 5.12
N THR A 437 -38.03 -4.84 5.10
CA THR A 437 -38.01 -3.74 6.07
C THR A 437 -38.12 -2.43 5.32
N PHE A 438 -39.07 -1.58 5.72
CA PHE A 438 -39.32 -0.30 5.07
C PHE A 438 -39.83 0.75 6.07
N TRP A 439 -39.45 2.01 5.87
CA TRP A 439 -40.13 3.17 6.41
C TRP A 439 -40.06 4.35 5.42
N SER A 440 -41.02 5.26 5.52
CA SER A 440 -41.06 6.54 4.82
C SER A 440 -40.48 7.66 5.70
N GLY A 441 -39.83 8.64 5.08
CA GLY A 441 -39.19 9.76 5.78
C GLY A 441 -37.93 9.37 6.59
N PRO A 442 -37.37 10.32 7.34
CA PRO A 442 -36.27 10.07 8.26
C PRO A 442 -36.78 9.48 9.59
N ILE A 443 -35.95 8.65 10.21
CA ILE A 443 -36.01 8.40 11.67
C ILE A 443 -34.76 8.97 12.32
N ASP A 444 -34.86 9.52 13.52
CA ASP A 444 -33.68 10.06 14.21
C ASP A 444 -32.77 8.93 14.71
N ARG A 445 -31.47 9.06 14.42
CA ARG A 445 -30.38 8.23 14.94
C ARG A 445 -29.24 9.12 15.42
N GLY A 446 -29.35 9.54 16.68
CA GLY A 446 -28.32 10.31 17.40
C GLY A 446 -28.39 11.82 17.19
N GLY A 447 -29.53 12.40 16.82
CA GLY A 447 -29.66 13.80 16.41
C GLY A 447 -29.36 14.02 14.92
N LYS A 448 -29.51 13.00 14.08
CA LYS A 448 -29.31 13.03 12.62
C LYS A 448 -30.33 12.15 11.90
N PRO A 449 -30.85 12.56 10.74
CA PRO A 449 -31.85 11.82 10.00
C PRO A 449 -31.26 10.57 9.33
N TYR A 450 -31.88 9.43 9.57
CA TYR A 450 -31.57 8.15 8.92
C TYR A 450 -32.75 7.67 8.07
N PHE A 451 -32.52 7.50 6.78
CA PHE A 451 -33.53 7.12 5.78
C PHE A 451 -33.40 5.64 5.41
N CYS A 452 -34.49 5.03 4.93
CA CYS A 452 -34.48 3.64 4.50
C CYS A 452 -33.59 3.45 3.26
N PRO A 453 -32.52 2.61 3.31
CA PRO A 453 -31.66 2.34 2.16
C PRO A 453 -32.33 1.35 1.19
N LYS A 454 -33.34 1.81 0.46
CA LYS A 454 -34.19 0.99 -0.43
C LYS A 454 -33.33 0.32 -1.52
N GLY A 455 -33.55 -0.97 -1.76
CA GLY A 455 -32.80 -1.77 -2.75
C GLY A 455 -31.53 -2.43 -2.19
N TRP A 456 -31.23 -2.27 -0.90
CA TRP A 456 -30.04 -2.84 -0.25
C TRP A 456 -30.39 -3.95 0.75
N LYS A 457 -29.53 -4.95 0.85
CA LYS A 457 -29.61 -6.01 1.87
C LYS A 457 -28.43 -5.91 2.83
N ARG A 458 -28.72 -5.80 4.14
CA ARG A 458 -27.68 -5.85 5.18
C ARG A 458 -27.42 -7.28 5.62
N TYR A 459 -26.15 -7.66 5.56
CA TYR A 459 -25.59 -8.76 6.32
C TYR A 459 -24.89 -8.16 7.54
N SER A 460 -25.38 -8.45 8.75
CA SER A 460 -24.96 -7.72 9.96
C SER A 460 -23.76 -8.36 10.61
N LEU A 461 -22.94 -7.57 11.29
CA LEU A 461 -21.71 -8.01 11.95
C LEU A 461 -21.93 -8.24 13.46
N LYS A 462 -21.22 -9.21 14.04
CA LYS A 462 -21.27 -9.53 15.48
C LYS A 462 -20.30 -8.64 16.27
N VAL A 463 -20.59 -7.35 16.34
CA VAL A 463 -19.77 -6.36 17.07
C VAL A 463 -20.10 -6.23 18.57
N ALA A 464 -21.16 -6.88 19.04
CA ALA A 464 -21.52 -7.02 20.45
C ALA A 464 -22.13 -8.41 20.69
N ASP A 465 -22.17 -8.88 21.93
CA ASP A 465 -22.77 -10.18 22.24
C ASP A 465 -24.29 -10.16 22.12
N ASN A 466 -24.92 -9.00 22.35
CA ASN A 466 -26.38 -8.86 22.30
C ASN A 466 -26.83 -7.44 21.90
N GLU A 467 -28.13 -7.32 21.66
CA GLU A 467 -28.80 -6.09 21.21
C GLU A 467 -28.78 -4.97 22.26
N ALA A 468 -29.01 -5.30 23.54
CA ALA A 468 -29.00 -4.31 24.62
C ALA A 468 -27.58 -3.74 24.85
N GLU A 469 -26.54 -4.54 24.64
CA GLU A 469 -25.16 -4.05 24.61
C GLU A 469 -24.88 -3.16 23.39
N PHE A 470 -25.30 -3.60 22.20
CA PHE A 470 -25.12 -2.80 20.98
C PHE A 470 -25.76 -1.41 21.11
N ASP A 471 -26.98 -1.34 21.62
CA ASP A 471 -27.67 -0.06 21.82
C ASP A 471 -27.10 0.75 23.01
N ARG A 472 -26.59 0.10 24.06
CA ARG A 472 -25.85 0.74 25.16
C ARG A 472 -24.57 1.43 24.67
N LEU A 473 -23.84 0.81 23.74
CA LEU A 473 -22.57 1.33 23.21
C LEU A 473 -22.78 2.34 22.08
N TRP A 474 -23.64 2.02 21.11
CA TRP A 474 -23.74 2.75 19.83
C TRP A 474 -25.18 3.05 19.40
N GLY A 475 -26.19 2.80 20.22
CA GLY A 475 -27.60 3.07 19.89
C GLY A 475 -27.84 4.55 19.56
N THR A 476 -27.18 5.44 20.27
CA THR A 476 -27.19 6.91 20.14
C THR A 476 -26.23 7.45 19.07
N TRP A 477 -25.43 6.62 18.41
CA TRP A 477 -24.48 7.07 17.39
C TRP A 477 -25.15 7.25 16.03
N HIS A 478 -24.61 8.15 15.20
CA HIS A 478 -25.13 8.38 13.85
C HIS A 478 -24.94 7.12 12.97
N ILE A 479 -25.90 6.82 12.10
CA ILE A 479 -25.72 5.79 11.07
C ILE A 479 -25.20 6.45 9.80
N VAL A 480 -24.10 5.91 9.27
CA VAL A 480 -23.46 6.34 8.02
C VAL A 480 -23.02 5.14 7.19
N TYR A 481 -22.46 5.42 6.02
CA TYR A 481 -21.94 4.43 5.09
C TYR A 481 -20.49 4.73 4.70
N HIS A 482 -19.74 3.68 4.36
CA HIS A 482 -18.41 3.78 3.79
C HIS A 482 -18.32 2.87 2.55
N GLY A 483 -18.19 3.48 1.38
CA GLY A 483 -18.04 2.75 0.12
C GLY A 483 -16.61 2.22 -0.04
N THR A 484 -16.48 0.95 -0.41
CA THR A 484 -15.16 0.33 -0.61
C THR A 484 -15.20 -0.72 -1.72
N LYS A 485 -14.02 -1.16 -2.17
CA LYS A 485 -13.89 -2.27 -3.09
C LYS A 485 -14.09 -3.60 -2.36
N GLY A 486 -14.74 -4.56 -3.01
CA GLY A 486 -14.92 -5.91 -2.45
C GLY A 486 -13.62 -6.61 -2.03
N GLU A 487 -12.50 -6.31 -2.70
CA GLU A 487 -11.16 -6.81 -2.39
C GLU A 487 -10.62 -6.36 -1.01
N PHE A 488 -11.13 -5.26 -0.43
CA PHE A 488 -10.68 -4.74 0.88
C PHE A 488 -11.58 -5.12 2.06
N VAL A 489 -12.72 -5.79 1.81
CA VAL A 489 -13.70 -6.14 2.86
C VAL A 489 -13.09 -7.02 3.95
N GLY A 490 -12.23 -7.98 3.58
CA GLY A 490 -11.54 -8.84 4.55
C GLY A 490 -10.65 -8.06 5.51
N ALA A 491 -9.84 -7.14 4.98
CA ALA A 491 -8.96 -6.28 5.81
C ALA A 491 -9.78 -5.36 6.72
N ILE A 492 -10.83 -4.71 6.22
CA ILE A 492 -11.68 -3.83 7.03
C ILE A 492 -12.42 -4.59 8.14
N LEU A 493 -12.74 -5.87 7.95
CA LEU A 493 -13.30 -6.73 9.00
C LEU A 493 -12.25 -7.19 10.04
N GLN A 494 -10.96 -7.12 9.72
CA GLN A 494 -9.86 -7.57 10.58
C GLN A 494 -9.27 -6.42 11.42
N SER A 495 -9.02 -5.26 10.81
CA SER A 495 -8.35 -4.12 11.45
C SER A 495 -9.19 -2.83 11.48
N GLY A 496 -10.41 -2.83 10.94
CA GLY A 496 -11.28 -1.65 10.90
C GLY A 496 -11.00 -0.73 9.71
N LEU A 497 -11.47 0.52 9.79
CA LEU A 497 -11.33 1.47 8.69
C LEU A 497 -9.97 2.17 8.76
N LYS A 498 -9.08 1.81 7.81
CA LYS A 498 -7.77 2.43 7.64
C LYS A 498 -7.92 3.93 7.35
N VAL A 499 -7.15 4.77 8.04
CA VAL A 499 -7.11 6.21 7.77
C VAL A 499 -6.53 6.46 6.38
N SER A 500 -7.09 7.41 5.65
CA SER A 500 -6.41 7.96 4.48
C SER A 500 -5.51 9.11 4.92
N THR A 501 -4.28 9.13 4.43
CA THR A 501 -3.35 10.28 4.50
C THR A 501 -3.54 11.24 3.32
N SER A 502 -4.30 10.87 2.29
CA SER A 502 -4.61 11.69 1.11
C SER A 502 -6.13 11.88 0.91
N GLY A 503 -6.55 13.06 0.44
CA GLY A 503 -7.95 13.35 0.15
C GLY A 503 -8.29 14.85 0.19
N CYS A 504 -9.37 15.23 -0.51
CA CYS A 504 -9.73 16.62 -0.84
C CYS A 504 -9.91 17.57 0.35
N TYR A 505 -10.19 17.05 1.55
CA TYR A 505 -10.45 17.85 2.76
C TYR A 505 -9.48 17.58 3.90
N LEU A 506 -8.40 16.81 3.68
CA LEU A 506 -7.51 16.40 4.77
C LEU A 506 -6.61 17.51 5.30
N LYS A 507 -6.58 17.63 6.63
CA LYS A 507 -5.56 18.36 7.41
C LYS A 507 -4.86 17.46 8.45
N ARG A 508 -5.30 16.21 8.55
CA ARG A 508 -4.77 15.08 9.34
C ARG A 508 -5.32 13.78 8.75
N PRO A 509 -4.77 12.60 9.10
CA PRO A 509 -5.31 11.33 8.67
C PRO A 509 -6.77 11.14 9.11
N SER A 510 -7.63 10.68 8.20
CA SER A 510 -9.07 10.58 8.41
C SER A 510 -9.71 9.47 7.57
N VAL A 511 -10.85 8.97 8.02
CA VAL A 511 -11.75 8.10 7.26
C VAL A 511 -12.90 8.93 6.69
N TYR A 512 -13.20 8.75 5.40
CA TYR A 512 -14.36 9.37 4.75
C TYR A 512 -15.59 8.46 4.88
N VAL A 513 -16.72 9.02 5.33
CA VAL A 513 -18.03 8.36 5.39
C VAL A 513 -19.12 9.30 4.84
N SER A 514 -20.31 8.77 4.55
CA SER A 514 -21.46 9.57 4.11
C SER A 514 -22.74 9.15 4.81
N PRO A 515 -23.67 10.07 5.13
CA PRO A 515 -25.02 9.69 5.54
C PRO A 515 -25.85 9.16 4.37
N SER A 516 -25.45 9.44 3.12
CA SER A 516 -26.06 8.88 1.91
C SER A 516 -25.43 7.54 1.54
N ILE A 517 -26.27 6.52 1.38
CA ILE A 517 -25.83 5.23 0.84
C ILE A 517 -25.54 5.32 -0.67
N GLU A 518 -26.31 6.15 -1.39
CA GLU A 518 -26.20 6.30 -2.84
C GLU A 518 -24.94 7.06 -3.26
N TYR A 519 -24.46 8.00 -2.42
CA TYR A 519 -23.14 8.62 -2.61
C TYR A 519 -22.01 7.59 -2.47
N CYS A 520 -22.01 6.82 -1.37
CA CYS A 520 -21.04 5.74 -1.17
C CYS A 520 -21.15 4.60 -2.20
N ALA A 521 -22.29 4.47 -2.89
CA ALA A 521 -22.49 3.53 -3.98
C ALA A 521 -21.85 3.96 -5.31
N HIS A 522 -21.31 5.18 -5.44
CA HIS A 522 -20.61 5.57 -6.66
C HIS A 522 -19.38 4.66 -6.90
N PRO A 523 -19.13 4.18 -8.13
CA PRO A 523 -18.04 3.22 -8.41
C PRO A 523 -16.60 3.69 -8.11
N ARG A 524 -16.38 5.00 -7.91
CA ARG A 524 -15.12 5.53 -7.33
C ARG A 524 -14.85 4.99 -5.91
N TYR A 525 -15.92 4.75 -5.13
CA TYR A 525 -15.85 4.22 -3.77
C TYR A 525 -16.27 2.74 -3.74
N SER A 526 -17.47 2.42 -4.24
CA SER A 526 -18.04 1.06 -4.25
C SER A 526 -17.93 0.39 -5.63
N ARG A 527 -16.78 -0.24 -5.89
CA ARG A 527 -16.50 -1.00 -7.13
C ARG A 527 -17.64 -2.00 -7.44
N ILE A 528 -18.20 -1.90 -8.64
CA ILE A 528 -19.19 -2.84 -9.16
C ILE A 528 -18.49 -4.16 -9.54
N TRP A 529 -19.14 -5.29 -9.27
CA TRP A 529 -18.77 -6.57 -9.88
C TRP A 529 -20.02 -7.35 -10.32
N GLN A 530 -19.89 -8.17 -11.36
CA GLN A 530 -20.90 -9.13 -11.75
C GLN A 530 -20.60 -10.48 -11.08
N LYS A 531 -21.61 -11.17 -10.52
CA LYS A 531 -21.40 -12.51 -9.95
C LYS A 531 -21.42 -13.56 -11.07
N PRO A 532 -20.33 -14.32 -11.29
CA PRO A 532 -20.25 -15.32 -12.36
C PRO A 532 -21.43 -16.30 -12.34
N GLY A 533 -21.91 -16.68 -13.53
CA GLY A 533 -23.04 -17.58 -13.73
C GLY A 533 -24.43 -17.04 -13.35
N SER A 534 -24.52 -15.91 -12.64
CA SER A 534 -25.81 -15.36 -12.18
C SER A 534 -26.37 -14.23 -13.04
N GLY A 535 -25.55 -13.62 -13.91
CA GLY A 535 -25.89 -12.40 -14.66
C GLY A 535 -25.99 -11.12 -13.82
N LYS A 536 -26.30 -11.23 -12.52
CA LYS A 536 -26.53 -10.10 -11.62
C LYS A 536 -25.26 -9.33 -11.29
N TYR A 537 -25.43 -8.02 -11.20
CA TYR A 537 -24.45 -7.06 -10.70
C TYR A 537 -24.62 -6.84 -9.20
N HIS A 538 -23.52 -6.48 -8.55
CA HIS A 538 -23.42 -6.27 -7.12
C HIS A 538 -22.56 -5.06 -6.79
N GLN A 539 -22.87 -4.45 -5.64
CA GLN A 539 -22.11 -3.37 -5.02
C GLN A 539 -22.12 -3.57 -3.50
N LEU A 540 -21.11 -3.06 -2.80
CA LEU A 540 -20.98 -3.19 -1.35
C LEU A 540 -20.49 -1.90 -0.71
N VAL A 541 -21.17 -1.50 0.35
CA VAL A 541 -20.72 -0.48 1.28
C VAL A 541 -20.81 -1.02 2.71
N PHE A 542 -19.94 -0.57 3.60
CA PHE A 542 -20.14 -0.80 5.03
C PHE A 542 -21.24 0.14 5.54
N GLN A 543 -22.12 -0.36 6.42
CA GLN A 543 -22.96 0.45 7.30
C GLN A 543 -22.27 0.56 8.66
N CYS A 544 -22.04 1.80 9.09
CA CYS A 544 -21.24 2.12 10.26
C CYS A 544 -22.05 2.94 11.27
N ARG A 545 -21.71 2.84 12.56
CA ARG A 545 -22.05 3.86 13.55
C ARG A 545 -20.86 4.81 13.68
N VAL A 546 -21.13 6.10 13.87
CA VAL A 546 -20.10 7.13 14.16
C VAL A 546 -20.45 7.91 15.41
N ASN A 547 -19.44 8.11 16.27
CA ASN A 547 -19.56 8.87 17.51
C ASN A 547 -19.99 10.33 17.24
N PRO A 548 -21.11 10.81 17.79
CA PRO A 548 -21.56 12.19 17.60
C PRO A 548 -20.53 13.25 18.04
N ARG A 549 -19.59 12.90 18.94
CA ARG A 549 -18.53 13.80 19.40
C ARG A 549 -17.56 14.23 18.30
N VAL A 550 -17.36 13.43 17.25
CA VAL A 550 -16.47 13.77 16.11
C VAL A 550 -17.21 14.34 14.89
N VAL A 551 -18.54 14.25 14.84
CA VAL A 551 -19.34 14.83 13.73
C VAL A 551 -19.68 16.29 14.03
N SER A 552 -18.66 17.14 13.93
CA SER A 552 -18.81 18.60 14.02
C SER A 552 -19.05 19.22 12.63
N ASN A 553 -19.66 20.42 12.59
CA ASN A 553 -19.84 21.19 11.35
C ASN A 553 -18.52 21.56 10.62
N LYS A 554 -17.35 21.32 11.22
CA LYS A 554 -16.03 21.51 10.58
C LYS A 554 -15.55 20.26 9.82
N ASN A 555 -16.22 19.13 10.04
CA ASN A 555 -15.90 17.80 9.52
C ASN A 555 -16.99 17.29 8.55
N VAL A 556 -17.97 18.14 8.22
CA VAL A 556 -19.07 17.87 7.29
C VAL A 556 -18.89 18.78 6.09
N HIS A 557 -18.84 18.20 4.91
CA HIS A 557 -18.40 18.85 3.67
C HIS A 557 -19.34 18.54 2.50
N PRO A 558 -19.31 19.36 1.43
CA PRO A 558 -19.97 19.05 0.17
C PRO A 558 -19.43 17.80 -0.52
N GLU A 559 -20.15 17.31 -1.53
CA GLU A 559 -19.65 16.24 -2.40
C GLU A 559 -18.51 16.69 -3.33
N THR A 560 -17.63 15.74 -3.66
CA THR A 560 -16.44 15.92 -4.50
C THR A 560 -16.52 15.16 -5.82
N LEU A 561 -17.73 14.91 -6.35
CA LEU A 561 -17.93 14.11 -7.57
C LEU A 561 -18.62 14.84 -8.72
N LEU A 562 -19.62 15.68 -8.47
CA LEU A 562 -20.40 16.31 -9.53
C LEU A 562 -19.60 17.36 -10.28
N ARG A 563 -19.75 17.39 -11.62
CA ARG A 563 -19.39 18.53 -12.47
C ARG A 563 -20.50 19.59 -12.42
N ASP A 564 -21.75 19.16 -12.59
CA ASP A 564 -22.93 20.01 -12.42
C ASP A 564 -23.44 19.96 -10.96
N LYS A 565 -23.24 21.05 -10.23
CA LYS A 565 -23.65 21.16 -8.81
C LYS A 565 -25.15 21.36 -8.60
N THR A 566 -25.97 21.45 -9.66
CA THR A 566 -27.43 21.54 -9.58
C THR A 566 -28.10 20.17 -9.48
N VAL A 567 -27.46 19.10 -9.96
CA VAL A 567 -27.97 17.72 -9.89
C VAL A 567 -27.86 17.21 -8.45
N LEU A 568 -28.94 16.63 -7.92
CA LEU A 568 -29.00 16.14 -6.54
C LEU A 568 -28.59 14.66 -6.46
N ILE A 569 -27.56 14.34 -5.67
CA ILE A 569 -27.04 12.97 -5.52
C ILE A 569 -28.04 12.05 -4.82
N ASP A 570 -28.66 12.53 -3.75
CA ASP A 570 -29.56 11.77 -2.90
C ASP A 570 -30.75 12.67 -2.53
N PRO A 571 -32.01 12.30 -2.82
CA PRO A 571 -33.17 13.15 -2.55
C PRO A 571 -33.42 13.40 -1.04
N ASN A 572 -32.68 12.72 -0.16
CA ASN A 572 -32.84 12.80 1.29
C ASN A 572 -31.81 13.75 1.97
N PHE A 573 -30.77 14.19 1.27
CA PHE A 573 -29.65 14.98 1.83
C PHE A 573 -29.23 16.11 0.89
N THR A 574 -28.72 17.23 1.41
CA THR A 574 -28.18 18.27 0.52
C THR A 574 -26.77 17.91 0.04
N ASN A 575 -26.42 18.29 -1.20
CA ASN A 575 -25.05 18.15 -1.73
C ASN A 575 -23.97 18.86 -0.90
N LYS A 576 -24.34 19.61 0.15
CA LYS A 576 -23.44 20.37 1.05
C LYS A 576 -22.99 19.57 2.29
N GLU A 577 -23.57 18.40 2.55
CA GLU A 577 -23.35 17.62 3.78
C GLU A 577 -23.05 16.12 3.54
N LEU A 578 -22.69 15.75 2.32
CA LEU A 578 -22.52 14.36 1.88
C LEU A 578 -21.17 13.74 2.26
N GLU A 579 -20.11 14.52 2.48
CA GLU A 579 -18.81 13.99 2.94
C GLU A 579 -18.58 14.31 4.41
N TRP A 580 -18.53 13.27 5.24
CA TRP A 580 -18.16 13.38 6.65
C TRP A 580 -16.73 12.84 6.80
N VAL A 581 -15.82 13.74 7.14
CA VAL A 581 -14.39 13.44 7.33
C VAL A 581 -14.19 13.13 8.80
N ILE A 582 -14.21 11.85 9.16
CA ILE A 582 -13.99 11.41 10.54
C ILE A 582 -12.48 11.32 10.77
N PRO A 583 -11.90 12.26 11.53
CA PRO A 583 -10.47 12.32 11.67
C PRO A 583 -10.00 11.39 12.78
N SER A 584 -8.81 10.83 12.65
CA SER A 584 -8.26 10.03 13.74
C SER A 584 -7.87 10.89 14.95
N ALA A 585 -7.81 10.25 16.12
CA ALA A 585 -7.46 10.89 17.38
C ALA A 585 -6.01 11.39 17.36
N ASN A 586 -5.09 10.51 16.98
CA ASN A 586 -3.67 10.78 16.80
C ASN A 586 -3.32 10.88 15.31
N ARG A 587 -2.06 11.21 14.98
CA ARG A 587 -1.57 11.21 13.59
C ARG A 587 -0.95 9.89 13.15
N GLU A 588 -0.63 9.02 14.11
CA GLU A 588 0.04 7.73 13.91
C GLU A 588 -0.95 6.55 13.86
N ASP A 589 -2.22 6.77 14.23
CA ASP A 589 -3.28 5.76 14.13
C ASP A 589 -3.40 5.29 12.67
N GLU A 590 -3.14 4.01 12.39
CA GLU A 590 -3.38 3.45 11.06
C GLU A 590 -4.88 3.20 10.81
N TYR A 591 -5.69 2.99 11.86
CA TYR A 591 -7.11 2.63 11.77
C TYR A 591 -7.94 3.42 12.80
N ILE A 592 -9.19 3.74 12.48
CA ILE A 592 -10.13 4.33 13.45
C ILE A 592 -11.00 3.21 14.05
N THR A 593 -10.78 2.95 15.34
CA THR A 593 -11.52 1.96 16.17
C THR A 593 -12.56 2.60 17.09
N ASP A 594 -12.22 3.76 17.67
CA ASP A 594 -12.92 4.29 18.85
C ASP A 594 -14.08 5.23 18.52
N ASP A 595 -14.08 5.79 17.30
CA ASP A 595 -15.08 6.77 16.83
C ASP A 595 -15.95 6.23 15.68
N ILE A 596 -15.63 5.06 15.12
CA ILE A 596 -16.40 4.38 14.07
C ILE A 596 -16.46 2.88 14.34
N VAL A 597 -17.66 2.29 14.26
CA VAL A 597 -17.81 0.82 14.22
C VAL A 597 -18.59 0.39 12.97
N CYS A 598 -17.94 -0.43 12.14
CA CYS A 598 -18.57 -1.16 11.05
C CYS A 598 -19.48 -2.25 11.63
N TYR A 599 -20.80 -2.17 11.44
CA TYR A 599 -21.74 -3.15 12.01
C TYR A 599 -22.63 -3.87 10.98
N GLY A 600 -22.44 -3.59 9.69
CA GLY A 600 -23.07 -4.35 8.62
C GLY A 600 -22.40 -4.17 7.26
N LEU A 601 -22.47 -5.21 6.43
CA LEU A 601 -22.19 -5.17 5.00
C LEU A 601 -23.51 -4.93 4.27
N MET A 602 -23.66 -3.77 3.64
CA MET A 602 -24.79 -3.44 2.78
C MET A 602 -24.46 -3.89 1.36
N ILE A 603 -25.24 -4.82 0.81
CA ILE A 603 -25.07 -5.31 -0.57
C ILE A 603 -26.30 -4.93 -1.39
N ARG A 604 -26.07 -4.23 -2.50
CA ARG A 604 -27.06 -4.06 -3.58
C ARG A 604 -26.92 -5.18 -4.59
N SER A 605 -28.02 -5.61 -5.18
CA SER A 605 -28.02 -6.56 -6.30
C SER A 605 -29.03 -6.12 -7.35
N SER A 606 -28.62 -6.14 -8.61
CA SER A 606 -29.45 -5.73 -9.74
C SER A 606 -29.22 -6.65 -10.93
N ASP A 607 -30.27 -6.88 -11.73
CA ASP A 607 -30.17 -7.62 -12.99
C ASP A 607 -29.56 -6.77 -14.12
N GLU A 608 -29.70 -5.44 -14.02
CA GLU A 608 -29.00 -4.48 -14.86
C GLU A 608 -27.74 -3.91 -14.20
N HIS A 609 -26.86 -3.31 -15.00
CA HIS A 609 -25.68 -2.60 -14.49
C HIS A 609 -26.13 -1.41 -13.60
N PRO A 610 -25.49 -1.17 -12.44
CA PRO A 610 -25.98 -0.20 -11.45
C PRO A 610 -26.09 1.27 -11.89
N ASP A 611 -25.49 1.69 -13.00
CA ASP A 611 -25.61 3.05 -13.55
C ASP A 611 -27.01 3.34 -14.14
N LYS A 612 -27.69 2.31 -14.64
CA LYS A 612 -29.08 2.39 -15.12
C LYS A 612 -30.12 2.53 -14.02
N LEU A 613 -29.75 2.33 -12.76
CA LEU A 613 -30.67 2.46 -11.64
C LEU A 613 -31.05 3.94 -11.45
N SER A 614 -32.33 4.21 -11.14
CA SER A 614 -32.83 5.58 -10.99
C SER A 614 -32.16 6.37 -9.85
N SER A 615 -31.59 5.70 -8.84
CA SER A 615 -30.79 6.35 -7.79
C SER A 615 -29.33 6.65 -8.21
N SER A 616 -28.88 6.11 -9.34
CA SER A 616 -27.54 6.29 -9.91
C SER A 616 -27.51 7.30 -11.07
N HIS A 617 -28.65 7.90 -11.46
CA HIS A 617 -28.78 8.77 -12.63
C HIS A 617 -27.72 9.89 -12.70
N TRP A 618 -27.32 10.42 -11.54
CA TRP A 618 -26.32 11.47 -11.38
C TRP A 618 -24.87 11.05 -11.69
N TRP A 619 -24.57 9.75 -11.80
CA TRP A 619 -23.21 9.26 -12.09
C TRP A 619 -22.69 9.83 -13.43
N SER A 620 -23.58 9.90 -14.42
CA SER A 620 -23.33 10.44 -15.77
C SER A 620 -22.87 11.91 -15.81
N VAL A 621 -23.11 12.70 -14.76
CA VAL A 621 -22.65 14.10 -14.63
C VAL A 621 -21.54 14.27 -13.60
N SER A 622 -20.97 13.17 -13.10
CA SER A 622 -19.79 13.19 -12.24
C SER A 622 -18.50 13.32 -13.05
N HIS A 623 -17.49 14.02 -12.52
CA HIS A 623 -16.20 14.16 -13.19
C HIS A 623 -15.28 12.93 -13.02
N CYS A 624 -15.78 11.85 -12.41
CA CYS A 624 -15.10 10.57 -12.27
C CYS A 624 -15.82 9.43 -13.01
N TRP A 625 -16.79 9.74 -13.88
CA TRP A 625 -17.37 8.78 -14.80
C TRP A 625 -16.53 8.69 -16.09
N PRO A 626 -16.31 7.49 -16.65
CA PRO A 626 -15.69 7.31 -17.97
C PRO A 626 -16.52 7.88 -19.13
#